data_AF-A0A2U1WU08-F1
#
_entry.id   AF-A0A2U1WU08-F1
#
_cell.length_a   1.000
_cell.length_b   1.000
_cell.length_c   1.000
_cell.angle_alpha   90.00
_cell.angle_beta   90.00
_cell.angle_gamma   90.00
#
_symmetry.space_group_name_H-M   'P 1'
#
loop_
_entity.id
_entity.type
_entity.pdbx_description
1 polymer ?
#
loop_
_entity_poly.entity_id
_entity_poly.type
_entity_poly.pdbx_seq_one_letter_code
_entity_poly.pdbx_strand_id
1 'polypeptide(L)'
;MVSQSVVVAAVLMGVATAGVRFLPFLLGNRLSDPALRRLFAELFPPAVLAVLIAYMAVGGEASAGVQVAQAAGATVTVAAHLAFRNLLVSVGSGTAVCMLVQNLWLA
;
A
#
# COMPACT_ATOMS: atom_id res chain seq x y z
N MET A 1 -13.14 -12.94 -24.49
CA MET A 1 -14.07 -13.81 -23.71
C MET A 1 -13.42 -14.04 -22.36
N VAL A 2 -14.05 -13.63 -21.26
CA VAL A 2 -13.51 -13.87 -19.90
C VAL A 2 -13.58 -15.36 -19.61
N SER A 3 -12.45 -15.97 -19.27
CA SER A 3 -12.41 -17.40 -18.90
C SER A 3 -13.14 -17.63 -17.58
N GLN A 4 -13.90 -18.73 -17.48
CA GLN A 4 -14.65 -19.10 -16.27
C GLN A 4 -13.75 -19.11 -15.01
N SER A 5 -12.48 -19.48 -15.17
CA SER A 5 -11.48 -19.48 -14.09
C SER A 5 -11.22 -18.09 -13.51
N VAL A 6 -11.24 -17.05 -14.34
CA VAL A 6 -11.01 -15.66 -13.91
C VAL A 6 -12.18 -15.15 -13.06
N VAL A 7 -13.41 -15.50 -13.45
CA VAL A 7 -14.61 -15.13 -12.68
C VAL A 7 -14.59 -15.81 -11.32
N VAL A 8 -14.31 -17.11 -11.27
CA VAL A 8 -14.22 -17.86 -10.02
C VAL A 8 -13.12 -17.30 -9.11
N ALA A 9 -11.94 -17.02 -9.66
CA ALA A 9 -10.84 -16.43 -8.92
C ALA A 9 -11.19 -15.03 -8.37
N ALA A 10 -11.82 -14.18 -9.18
CA ALA A 10 -12.24 -12.84 -8.76
C ALA A 10 -13.27 -12.89 -7.62
N VAL A 11 -14.23 -13.81 -7.68
CA VAL A 11 -15.22 -14.01 -6.60
C VAL A 11 -14.54 -14.49 -5.33
N LEU A 12 -13.67 -15.50 -5.40
CA LEU A 12 -12.92 -16.00 -4.24
C LEU A 12 -12.06 -14.90 -3.59
N MET A 13 -11.31 -14.14 -4.38
CA MET A 13 -10.51 -13.01 -3.90
C MET A 13 -11.38 -11.92 -3.29
N GLY A 14 -12.54 -11.62 -3.90
CA GLY A 14 -13.50 -10.65 -3.39
C GLY A 14 -14.03 -11.06 -2.02
N VAL A 15 -14.46 -12.32 -1.87
CA VAL A 15 -14.96 -12.86 -0.59
C VAL A 15 -13.86 -12.86 0.47
N ALA A 16 -12.65 -13.30 0.13
CA ALA A 16 -11.52 -13.30 1.07
C ALA A 16 -11.14 -11.88 1.52
N THR A 17 -11.01 -10.94 0.58
CA THR A 17 -10.65 -9.55 0.86
C THR A 17 -11.73 -8.85 1.70
N ALA A 18 -13.00 -9.04 1.32
CA ALA A 18 -14.13 -8.53 2.09
C ALA A 18 -14.11 -9.12 3.51
N GLY A 19 -13.95 -10.43 3.65
CA GLY A 19 -13.87 -11.11 4.95
C GLY A 19 -12.84 -10.49 5.88
N VAL A 20 -11.60 -10.30 5.41
CA VAL A 20 -10.51 -9.71 6.22
C VAL A 20 -10.75 -8.22 6.52
N ARG A 21 -11.29 -7.43 5.57
CA ARG A 21 -11.60 -6.01 5.79
C ARG A 21 -12.81 -5.78 6.70
N PHE A 22 -13.81 -6.67 6.66
CA PHE A 22 -14.97 -6.61 7.55
C PHE A 22 -14.70 -7.27 8.91
N LEU A 23 -13.64 -8.07 9.02
CA LEU A 23 -13.16 -8.69 10.26
C LEU A 23 -13.06 -7.71 11.45
N PRO A 24 -12.42 -6.52 11.33
CA PRO A 24 -12.37 -5.57 12.46
C PRO A 24 -13.74 -5.07 12.89
N PHE A 25 -14.72 -4.97 11.97
CA PHE A 25 -16.08 -4.55 12.31
C PHE A 25 -16.86 -5.68 13.00
N LEU A 26 -16.66 -6.92 12.57
CA LEU A 26 -17.29 -8.11 13.16
C LEU A 26 -16.70 -8.45 14.54
N LEU A 27 -15.39 -8.29 14.71
CA LEU A 27 -14.69 -8.43 15.99
C LEU A 27 -14.85 -7.19 16.88
N GLY A 28 -15.28 -6.05 16.35
CA GLY A 28 -15.42 -4.80 17.10
C GLY A 28 -16.35 -4.90 18.32
N ASN A 29 -17.35 -5.80 18.27
CA ASN A 29 -18.25 -6.07 19.39
C ASN A 29 -17.65 -7.01 20.45
N ARG A 30 -16.60 -7.77 20.08
CA ARG A 30 -15.82 -8.67 20.97
C ARG A 30 -14.60 -7.98 21.56
N LEU A 31 -14.07 -6.96 20.89
CA LEU A 31 -13.10 -6.01 21.44
C LEU A 31 -13.83 -4.99 22.33
N SER A 32 -14.40 -5.46 23.44
CA SER A 32 -15.02 -4.57 24.44
C SER A 32 -14.00 -3.64 25.09
N ASP A 33 -12.72 -4.04 25.10
CA ASP A 33 -11.63 -3.26 25.63
C ASP A 33 -11.30 -2.04 24.73
N PRO A 34 -11.50 -0.80 25.22
CA PRO A 34 -11.20 0.41 24.46
C PRO A 34 -9.70 0.61 24.19
N ALA A 35 -8.81 0.09 25.03
CA ALA A 35 -7.36 0.20 24.81
C ALA A 35 -6.92 -0.69 23.64
N LEU A 36 -7.44 -1.92 23.56
CA LEU A 36 -7.11 -2.85 22.48
C LEU A 36 -7.62 -2.33 21.12
N ARG A 37 -8.81 -1.72 21.08
CA ARG A 37 -9.35 -1.09 19.85
C ARG A 37 -8.48 0.06 19.36
N ARG A 38 -8.02 0.94 20.27
CA ARG A 38 -7.12 2.05 19.94
C ARG A 38 -5.79 1.55 19.42
N LEU A 39 -5.22 0.54 20.09
CA LEU A 39 -3.96 -0.08 19.66
C LEU A 39 -4.06 -0.62 18.23
N PHE A 40 -5.12 -1.37 17.91
CA PHE A 40 -5.34 -1.84 16.55
C PHE A 40 -5.52 -0.69 15.56
N ALA A 41 -6.33 0.32 15.89
CA ALA A 41 -6.57 1.46 15.00
C ALA A 41 -5.31 2.27 14.70
N GLU A 42 -4.43 2.45 15.68
CA GLU A 42 -3.18 3.21 15.55
C GLU A 42 -2.06 2.39 14.91
N LEU A 43 -1.96 1.09 15.22
CA LEU A 43 -0.84 0.25 14.79
C LEU A 43 -1.09 -0.45 13.45
N PHE A 44 -2.34 -0.72 13.10
CA PHE A 44 -2.66 -1.47 11.87
C PHE A 44 -2.26 -0.70 10.59
N PRO A 45 -2.59 0.60 10.43
CA PRO A 45 -2.14 1.36 9.27
C PRO A 45 -0.61 1.38 9.08
N PRO A 46 0.22 1.72 10.09
CA PRO A 46 1.68 1.71 9.93
C PRO A 46 2.23 0.29 9.77
N ALA A 47 1.64 -0.73 10.39
CA ALA A 47 2.06 -2.12 10.21
C ALA A 47 1.87 -2.59 8.76
N VAL A 48 0.71 -2.32 8.16
CA VAL A 48 0.45 -2.65 6.75
C VAL A 48 1.42 -1.88 5.83
N LEU A 49 1.69 -0.61 6.13
CA LEU A 49 2.64 0.19 5.36
C LEU A 49 4.07 -0.40 5.43
N ALA A 50 4.50 -0.85 6.61
CA ALA A 50 5.79 -1.49 6.80
C ALA A 50 5.91 -2.80 6.02
N VAL A 51 4.87 -3.64 6.04
CA VAL A 51 4.82 -4.88 5.24
C VAL A 51 4.86 -4.57 3.74
N LEU A 52 4.17 -3.54 3.27
CA LEU A 52 4.22 -3.10 1.86
C LEU A 52 5.63 -2.66 1.46
N ILE A 53 6.33 -1.90 2.30
CA ILE A 53 7.71 -1.47 2.05
C ILE A 53 8.65 -2.69 2.02
N ALA A 54 8.51 -3.62 2.97
CA ALA A 54 9.30 -4.86 2.98
C ALA A 54 9.01 -5.72 1.74
N TYR A 55 7.75 -5.81 1.31
CA TYR A 55 7.35 -6.51 0.10
C TYR A 55 7.97 -5.87 -1.15
N MET A 56 7.96 -4.54 -1.26
CA MET A 56 8.61 -3.82 -2.35
C MET A 56 10.12 -4.05 -2.37
N ALA A 57 10.76 -4.15 -1.20
CA ALA A 57 12.19 -4.45 -1.10
C ALA A 57 12.54 -5.90 -1.50
N VAL A 58 11.62 -6.84 -1.28
CA VAL A 58 11.78 -8.27 -1.64
C VAL A 58 11.33 -8.56 -3.08
N GLY A 59 10.50 -7.68 -3.66
CA GLY A 59 9.70 -7.95 -4.85
C GLY A 59 10.43 -7.89 -6.18
N GLY A 60 10.96 -9.04 -6.63
CA GLY A 60 11.08 -9.45 -8.04
C GLY A 60 12.09 -8.70 -8.93
N GLU A 61 12.36 -9.27 -10.11
CA GLU A 61 13.24 -8.70 -11.14
C GLU A 61 12.62 -7.44 -11.78
N ALA A 62 12.59 -6.34 -11.03
CA ALA A 62 12.29 -5.03 -11.58
C ALA A 62 13.50 -4.55 -12.43
N SER A 63 13.25 -4.04 -13.63
CA SER A 63 14.32 -3.47 -14.44
C SER A 63 15.01 -2.32 -13.69
N ALA A 64 16.28 -2.06 -14.00
CA ALA A 64 17.06 -1.03 -13.30
C ALA A 64 16.36 0.34 -13.30
N GLY A 65 15.68 0.70 -14.40
CA GLY A 65 14.90 1.96 -14.48
C GLY A 65 13.71 2.01 -13.52
N VAL A 66 13.04 0.88 -13.27
CA VAL A 66 11.93 0.80 -12.31
C VAL A 66 12.45 0.96 -10.88
N GLN A 67 13.57 0.33 -10.55
CA GLN A 67 14.20 0.45 -9.22
C GLN A 67 14.65 1.88 -8.94
N VAL A 68 15.24 2.56 -9.93
CA VAL A 68 15.65 3.97 -9.83
C VAL A 68 14.43 4.88 -9.65
N ALA A 69 13.35 4.67 -10.42
CA ALA A 69 12.11 5.44 -10.28
C ALA A 69 11.47 5.26 -8.89
N GLN A 70 11.43 4.03 -8.38
CA GLN A 70 10.92 3.72 -7.05
C GLN A 70 11.77 4.38 -5.95
N ALA A 71 13.10 4.31 -6.06
CA ALA A 71 14.01 4.95 -5.10
C ALA A 71 13.86 6.48 -5.10
N ALA A 72 13.75 7.10 -6.28
CA ALA A 72 13.53 8.53 -6.44
C ALA A 72 12.16 8.97 -5.87
N GLY A 73 11.10 8.23 -6.20
CA GLY A 73 9.76 8.49 -5.66
C GLY A 73 9.71 8.36 -4.13
N ALA A 74 10.38 7.34 -3.57
CA ALA A 74 10.46 7.14 -2.12
C ALA A 74 11.22 8.26 -1.41
N THR A 75 12.37 8.69 -1.96
CA THR A 75 13.14 9.82 -1.39
C THR A 75 12.34 11.11 -1.42
N VAL A 76 11.63 11.40 -2.51
CA VAL A 76 10.75 12.57 -2.59
C VAL A 76 9.59 12.47 -1.61
N THR A 77 9.00 11.28 -1.44
CA THR A 77 7.94 11.04 -0.46
C THR A 77 8.41 11.40 0.95
N VAL A 78 9.60 10.93 1.34
CA VAL A 78 10.20 11.22 2.65
C VAL A 78 10.51 12.71 2.79
N ALA A 79 11.16 13.32 1.80
CA ALA A 79 11.48 14.74 1.82
C ALA A 79 10.23 15.63 1.95
N ALA A 80 9.19 15.33 1.17
CA ALA A 80 7.92 16.03 1.21
C ALA A 80 7.17 15.79 2.54
N HIS A 81 7.28 14.59 3.12
CA HIS A 81 6.70 14.30 4.44
C HIS A 81 7.35 15.15 5.53
N LEU A 82 8.68 15.26 5.52
CA LEU A 82 9.43 16.07 6.48
C LEU A 82 9.14 17.57 6.32
N ALA A 83 9.01 18.07 5.09
CA ALA A 83 8.81 19.48 4.81
C ALA A 83 7.36 19.95 5.08
N PHE A 84 6.36 19.19 4.63
CA PHE A 84 4.96 19.64 4.64
C PHE A 84 4.12 19.02 5.75
N ARG A 85 4.57 17.91 6.35
CA ARG A 85 3.82 17.10 7.34
C ARG A 85 2.39 16.75 6.89
N ASN A 86 2.14 16.79 5.57
CA ASN A 86 0.85 16.50 4.96
C ASN A 86 0.96 15.23 4.11
N LEU A 87 0.21 14.20 4.51
CA LEU A 87 0.24 12.88 3.87
C LEU A 87 -0.14 12.93 2.39
N LEU A 88 -1.14 13.73 2.01
CA LEU A 88 -1.58 13.83 0.62
C LEU A 88 -0.51 14.43 -0.29
N VAL A 89 0.18 15.48 0.18
CA VAL A 89 1.27 16.13 -0.57
C VAL A 89 2.48 15.20 -0.67
N SER A 90 2.81 14.49 0.41
CA SER A 90 3.93 13.55 0.44
C SER A 90 3.72 12.39 -0.53
N VAL A 91 2.59 11.69 -0.46
CA VAL A 91 2.31 10.54 -1.34
C VAL A 91 2.10 10.98 -2.78
N GLY A 92 1.39 12.10 -3.00
CA GLY A 92 1.13 12.63 -4.34
C GLY A 92 2.42 13.05 -5.07
N SER A 93 3.30 13.79 -4.40
CA SER A 93 4.57 14.23 -5.01
C SER A 93 5.51 13.07 -5.33
N GLY A 94 5.66 12.10 -4.41
CA GLY A 94 6.47 10.91 -4.65
C GLY A 94 5.96 10.04 -5.80
N THR A 95 4.63 9.89 -5.92
CA THR A 95 4.01 9.16 -7.03
C THR A 95 4.24 9.88 -8.37
N ALA A 96 4.07 11.20 -8.40
CA ALA A 96 4.31 12.00 -9.60
C ALA A 96 5.77 11.88 -10.08
N VAL A 97 6.73 11.93 -9.16
CA VAL A 97 8.16 11.75 -9.50
C VAL A 97 8.45 10.33 -9.98
N CYS A 98 7.90 9.31 -9.31
CA CYS A 98 8.04 7.92 -9.75
C CYS A 98 7.56 7.74 -11.21
N MET A 99 6.36 8.27 -11.54
CA MET A 99 5.81 8.20 -12.90
C MET A 99 6.65 8.97 -13.91
N LEU A 100 7.13 10.17 -13.57
CA LEU A 100 7.96 10.98 -14.46
C LEU A 100 9.30 10.30 -14.78
N VAL A 101 10.00 9.80 -13.76
CA VAL A 101 11.29 9.12 -13.93
C VAL A 101 11.11 7.83 -14.73
N GLN A 102 10.06 7.07 -14.45
CA GLN A 102 9.78 5.83 -15.18
C GLN A 102 9.42 6.11 -16.65
N ASN A 103 8.64 7.14 -16.93
CA ASN A 103 8.29 7.54 -18.29
C ASN A 103 9.49 8.07 -19.08
N LEU A 104 10.38 8.85 -18.43
CA LEU A 104 11.60 9.35 -19.06
C LEU A 104 12.63 8.25 -19.35
N TRP A 105 12.63 7.16 -18.58
CA TRP A 105 13.55 6.04 -18.78
C TRP A 105 13.06 5.02 -19.83
N LEU A 106 11.74 4.95 -20.04
CA LEU A 106 11.11 4.05 -21.03
C LEU A 106 10.84 4.74 -22.39
N ALA A 107 11.11 6.04 -22.51
CA ALA A 107 11.07 6.82 -23.75
C ALA A 107 12.45 6.86 -24.42
#